data_AF-A0A2J6XEN1-F1
#
_entry.id   AF-A0A2J6XEN1-F1
#
_cell.length_a   1.000
_cell.length_b   1.000
_cell.length_c   1.000
_cell.angle_alpha   90.00
_cell.angle_beta   90.00
_cell.angle_gamma   90.00
#
_symmetry.space_group_name_H-M   'P 1'
#
loop_
_entity.id
_entity.type
_entity.pdbx_description
1 polymer ?
#
loop_
_entity_poly.entity_id
_entity_poly.type
_entity_poly.pdbx_seq_one_letter_code
_entity_poly.pdbx_strand_id
1 'polypeptide(L)'
;MVNHSSSGEQRERMPISPEKLKTILGGDTPEAINLLVKEADRLGKALKEKNLTTSQIRNIFGEVRSIEQEVRVGTEKLPPSVQRRLLMLKPKMAYQVGRFGNNQALKDLVETLSAAIDLIGDDVERFHSFVDLFEAILAYHRFYGGRAN
;
A
#
# COMPACT_ATOMS: atom_id res chain seq x y z
N MET A 1 31.79 2.85 32.87
CA MET A 1 31.01 3.68 31.92
C MET A 1 30.50 2.74 30.84
N VAL A 2 29.20 2.45 30.83
CA VAL A 2 28.59 1.53 29.88
C VAL A 2 28.22 2.33 28.63
N ASN A 3 28.99 2.17 27.56
CA ASN A 3 28.68 2.77 26.26
C ASN A 3 27.42 2.12 25.69
N HIS A 4 26.28 2.77 25.91
CA HIS A 4 25.08 2.53 25.13
C HIS A 4 25.22 3.25 23.80
N SER A 5 25.89 2.63 22.83
CA SER A 5 25.81 3.04 21.44
C SER A 5 24.50 2.51 20.84
N SER A 6 23.39 3.09 21.28
CA SER A 6 22.14 3.12 20.51
C SER A 6 22.33 4.17 19.41
N SER A 7 22.64 3.75 18.19
CA SER A 7 22.61 4.60 16.98
C SER A 7 22.88 3.73 15.76
N GLY A 8 21.83 3.25 15.07
CA GLY A 8 22.04 2.53 13.83
C GLY A 8 20.86 1.78 13.22
N GLU A 9 19.68 1.74 13.85
CA GLU A 9 18.48 1.30 13.13
C GLU A 9 18.16 2.35 12.09
N GLN A 10 18.59 2.04 10.86
CA GLN A 10 18.36 2.80 9.66
C GLN A 10 16.90 3.25 9.66
N ARG A 11 16.69 4.57 9.64
CA ARG A 11 15.40 5.20 9.37
C ARG A 11 14.93 4.66 8.01
N GLU A 12 14.19 3.57 8.00
CA GLU A 12 13.68 2.98 6.77
C GLU A 12 12.67 3.98 6.19
N ARG A 13 13.15 4.77 5.23
CA ARG A 13 12.39 5.84 4.60
C ARG A 13 11.20 5.20 3.89
N MET A 14 10.00 5.73 4.11
CA MET A 14 8.90 5.53 3.16
C MET A 14 9.36 6.06 1.79
N PRO A 15 8.94 5.48 0.66
CA PRO A 15 7.96 4.39 0.45
C PRO A 15 8.50 2.95 0.71
N ILE A 16 7.66 1.91 0.56
CA ILE A 16 8.15 0.51 0.51
C ILE A 16 9.00 0.34 -0.76
N SER A 17 10.17 -0.31 -0.65
CA SER A 17 11.07 -0.47 -1.79
C SER A 17 10.53 -1.45 -2.85
N PRO A 18 10.88 -1.27 -4.14
CA PRO A 18 10.45 -2.18 -5.20
C PRO A 18 10.82 -3.65 -4.95
N GLU A 19 11.98 -3.92 -4.36
CA GLU A 19 12.40 -5.30 -4.05
C GLU A 19 11.50 -5.95 -2.99
N LYS A 20 11.14 -5.21 -1.94
CA LYS A 20 10.17 -5.70 -0.94
C LYS A 20 8.80 -5.91 -1.55
N LEU A 21 8.36 -5.01 -2.44
CA LEU A 21 7.09 -5.16 -3.16
C LEU A 21 7.09 -6.40 -4.06
N LYS A 22 8.18 -6.70 -4.76
CA LYS A 22 8.29 -7.95 -5.54
C LYS A 22 8.17 -9.19 -4.66
N THR A 23 8.78 -9.19 -3.47
CA THR A 23 8.64 -10.30 -2.51
C THR A 23 7.20 -10.40 -1.99
N ILE A 24 6.61 -9.28 -1.56
CA ILE A 24 5.23 -9.24 -1.03
C ILE A 24 4.23 -9.72 -2.07
N LEU A 25 4.37 -9.28 -3.32
CA LEU A 25 3.51 -9.69 -4.43
C LEU A 25 3.91 -11.04 -5.01
N GLY A 26 4.95 -11.69 -4.49
CA GLY A 26 5.44 -12.99 -4.98
C GLY A 26 4.53 -14.17 -4.67
N GLY A 27 3.38 -13.95 -4.00
CA GLY A 27 2.39 -14.96 -3.62
C GLY A 27 2.47 -15.39 -2.16
N ASP A 28 1.74 -16.45 -1.81
CA ASP A 28 1.48 -16.87 -0.42
C ASP A 28 2.62 -17.66 0.24
N THR A 29 3.86 -17.17 0.11
CA THR A 29 4.98 -17.72 0.86
C THR A 29 5.00 -17.17 2.28
N PRO A 30 5.47 -17.94 3.29
CA PRO A 30 5.64 -17.41 4.65
C PRO A 30 6.51 -16.16 4.70
N GLU A 31 7.50 -16.05 3.82
CA GLU A 31 8.35 -14.86 3.70
C GLU A 31 7.55 -13.64 3.23
N ALA A 32 6.77 -13.79 2.15
CA ALA A 32 5.94 -12.72 1.61
C ALA A 32 4.89 -12.25 2.62
N ILE A 33 4.19 -13.17 3.29
CA ILE A 33 3.16 -12.87 4.28
C ILE A 33 3.76 -12.10 5.48
N ASN A 34 4.88 -12.60 6.03
CA ASN A 34 5.54 -11.93 7.14
C ASN A 34 6.05 -10.54 6.74
N LEU A 35 6.58 -10.40 5.52
CA LEU A 35 7.07 -9.12 5.01
C LEU A 35 5.91 -8.13 4.76
N LEU A 36 4.79 -8.60 4.22
CA LEU A 36 3.57 -7.81 4.03
C LEU A 36 3.11 -7.23 5.37
N VAL A 37 2.91 -8.07 6.38
CA VAL A 37 2.46 -7.65 7.70
C VAL A 37 3.43 -6.64 8.32
N LYS A 38 4.73 -6.92 8.26
CA LYS A 38 5.78 -6.05 8.80
C LYS A 38 5.82 -4.68 8.11
N GLU A 39 5.77 -4.64 6.79
CA GLU A 39 5.80 -3.37 6.04
C GLU A 39 4.50 -2.60 6.17
N ALA A 40 3.35 -3.29 6.23
CA ALA A 40 2.05 -2.68 6.47
C ALA A 40 1.98 -2.01 7.85
N ASP A 41 2.50 -2.68 8.89
CA ASP A 41 2.63 -2.12 10.24
C ASP A 41 3.49 -0.85 10.24
N ARG A 42 4.72 -0.98 9.74
CA ARG A 42 5.68 0.13 9.63
C ARG A 42 5.07 1.33 8.89
N LEU A 43 4.47 1.09 7.73
CA LEU A 43 3.90 2.15 6.91
C LEU A 43 2.65 2.74 7.54
N GLY A 44 1.73 1.93 8.06
CA GLY A 44 0.53 2.37 8.77
C GLY A 44 0.86 3.29 9.94
N LYS A 45 1.87 2.94 10.74
CA LYS A 45 2.39 3.78 11.83
C LYS A 45 2.92 5.11 11.31
N ALA A 46 3.79 5.08 10.30
CA ALA A 46 4.42 6.28 9.76
C ALA A 46 3.39 7.24 9.12
N LEU A 47 2.37 6.72 8.44
CA LEU A 47 1.27 7.51 7.88
C LEU A 47 0.49 8.23 8.99
N LYS A 48 0.23 7.55 10.11
CA LYS A 48 -0.42 8.16 11.27
C LYS A 48 0.46 9.23 11.89
N GLU A 49 1.76 8.98 12.07
CA GLU A 49 2.70 9.95 12.65
C GLU A 49 2.80 11.23 11.82
N LYS A 50 2.64 11.11 10.50
CA LYS A 50 2.56 12.24 9.57
C LYS A 50 1.14 12.81 9.39
N ASN A 51 0.19 12.46 10.26
CA ASN A 51 -1.18 12.97 10.30
C ASN A 51 -1.99 12.76 9.00
N LEU A 52 -1.73 11.67 8.25
CA LEU A 52 -2.60 11.31 7.13
C LEU A 52 -3.98 10.89 7.66
N THR A 53 -5.06 11.43 7.10
CA THR A 53 -6.41 11.12 7.60
C THR A 53 -6.92 9.79 7.07
N THR A 54 -7.80 9.12 7.84
CA THR A 54 -8.43 7.88 7.37
C THR A 54 -9.30 8.14 6.13
N SER A 55 -9.93 9.31 6.00
CA SER A 55 -10.74 9.65 4.84
C SER A 55 -9.92 9.69 3.54
N GLN A 56 -8.69 10.22 3.58
CA GLN A 56 -7.78 10.22 2.42
C GLN A 56 -7.41 8.79 2.00
N ILE A 57 -7.03 7.93 2.95
CA ILE A 57 -6.67 6.53 2.67
C ILE A 57 -7.90 5.76 2.17
N ARG A 58 -9.05 5.92 2.83
CA ARG A 58 -10.31 5.22 2.52
C ARG A 58 -10.82 5.55 1.11
N ASN A 59 -10.67 6.79 0.64
CA ASN A 59 -11.10 7.18 -0.70
C ASN A 59 -10.37 6.36 -1.78
N ILE A 60 -9.05 6.14 -1.60
CA ILE A 60 -8.26 5.32 -2.52
C ILE A 60 -8.62 3.83 -2.35
N PHE A 61 -8.72 3.35 -1.11
CA PHE A 61 -9.04 1.96 -0.81
C PHE A 61 -10.42 1.53 -1.32
N GLY A 62 -11.42 2.42 -1.24
CA GLY A 62 -12.76 2.14 -1.76
C GLY A 62 -12.76 1.91 -3.27
N GLU A 63 -11.90 2.61 -4.02
CA GLU A 63 -11.76 2.38 -5.45
C GLU A 63 -11.08 1.03 -5.74
N VAL A 64 -10.06 0.67 -4.97
CA VAL A 64 -9.40 -0.65 -5.05
C VAL A 64 -10.40 -1.78 -4.77
N ARG A 65 -11.19 -1.68 -3.70
CA ARG A 65 -12.26 -2.66 -3.39
C ARG A 65 -13.31 -2.75 -4.51
N SER A 66 -13.65 -1.62 -5.14
CA SER A 66 -14.57 -1.62 -6.30
C SER A 66 -13.98 -2.30 -7.53
N ILE A 67 -12.66 -2.28 -7.72
CA ILE A 67 -11.98 -3.03 -8.80
C ILE A 67 -11.96 -4.51 -8.46
N GLU A 68 -11.64 -4.85 -7.21
CA GLU A 68 -11.60 -6.23 -6.73
C GLU A 68 -12.94 -6.95 -6.89
N GLN A 69 -14.05 -6.27 -6.62
CA GLN A 69 -15.40 -6.81 -6.82
C GLN A 69 -15.72 -7.20 -8.27
N GLU A 70 -14.97 -6.70 -9.27
CA GLU A 70 -15.14 -7.11 -10.66
C GLU A 70 -14.38 -8.40 -11.00
N VAL A 71 -13.43 -8.81 -10.15
CA VAL A 71 -12.66 -10.05 -10.30
C VAL A 71 -13.49 -11.21 -9.77
N ARG A 72 -13.88 -12.13 -10.66
CA ARG A 72 -14.71 -13.28 -10.29
C ARG A 72 -13.86 -14.39 -9.67
N VAL A 73 -14.46 -15.18 -8.79
CA VAL A 73 -13.85 -16.41 -8.29
C VAL A 73 -13.47 -17.31 -9.48
N GLY A 74 -12.26 -17.85 -9.46
CA GLY A 74 -11.73 -18.68 -10.55
C GLY A 74 -11.20 -17.91 -11.76
N THR A 75 -11.04 -16.59 -11.67
CA THR A 75 -10.33 -15.80 -12.69
C THR A 75 -8.86 -16.21 -12.71
N GLU A 76 -8.37 -16.70 -13.84
CA GLU A 76 -6.94 -17.07 -14.01
C GLU A 76 -6.06 -15.84 -14.28
N LYS A 77 -6.59 -14.85 -15.02
CA LYS A 77 -5.91 -13.61 -15.40
C LYS A 77 -6.85 -12.43 -15.32
N LEU A 78 -6.35 -11.29 -14.85
CA LEU A 78 -7.15 -10.07 -14.76
C LEU A 78 -7.69 -9.70 -16.14
N PRO A 79 -9.00 -9.45 -16.30
CA PRO A 79 -9.54 -9.03 -17.58
C PRO A 79 -9.02 -7.63 -17.96
N PRO A 80 -8.93 -7.29 -19.26
CA PRO A 80 -8.42 -5.99 -19.71
C PRO A 80 -9.15 -4.77 -19.10
N SER A 81 -10.44 -4.91 -18.78
CA SER A 81 -11.22 -3.88 -18.09
C SER A 81 -10.67 -3.59 -16.68
N VAL A 82 -10.38 -4.63 -15.91
CA VAL A 82 -9.80 -4.54 -14.56
C VAL A 82 -8.37 -4.00 -14.63
N GLN A 83 -7.54 -4.52 -15.52
CA GLN A 83 -6.18 -4.02 -15.73
C GLN A 83 -6.18 -2.51 -16.05
N ARG A 84 -7.08 -2.07 -16.94
CA ARG A 84 -7.22 -0.65 -17.29
C ARG A 84 -7.64 0.18 -16.07
N ARG A 85 -8.62 -0.28 -15.28
CA ARG A 85 -9.06 0.45 -14.07
C ARG A 85 -7.94 0.55 -13.04
N LEU A 86 -7.20 -0.53 -12.82
CA LEU A 86 -6.06 -0.59 -11.92
C LEU A 86 -4.96 0.40 -12.34
N LEU A 87 -4.57 0.42 -13.62
CA LEU A 87 -3.60 1.40 -14.14
C LEU A 87 -4.11 2.84 -14.01
N MET A 88 -5.41 3.07 -14.20
CA MET A 88 -6.03 4.39 -14.07
C MET A 88 -6.13 4.89 -12.62
N LEU A 89 -5.85 4.06 -11.61
CA LEU A 89 -5.69 4.54 -10.23
C LEU A 89 -4.50 5.48 -10.09
N LYS A 90 -3.39 5.23 -10.81
CA LYS A 90 -2.17 6.04 -10.73
C LYS A 90 -2.43 7.54 -10.99
N PRO A 91 -3.04 7.95 -12.12
CA PRO A 91 -3.36 9.36 -12.35
C PRO A 91 -4.41 9.91 -11.37
N LYS A 92 -5.38 9.10 -10.91
CA LYS A 92 -6.37 9.53 -9.91
C LYS A 92 -5.72 9.85 -8.56
N MET A 93 -4.83 8.98 -8.10
CA MET A 93 -4.04 9.18 -6.88
C MET A 93 -3.11 10.40 -7.00
N ALA A 94 -2.46 10.59 -8.16
CA ALA A 94 -1.63 11.76 -8.41
C ALA A 94 -2.44 13.08 -8.33
N TYR A 95 -3.67 13.10 -8.85
CA TYR A 95 -4.57 14.23 -8.69
C TYR A 95 -4.93 14.49 -7.21
N GLN A 96 -5.21 13.43 -6.43
CA GLN A 96 -5.49 13.59 -4.99
C GLN A 96 -4.29 14.20 -4.25
N VAL A 97 -3.06 13.77 -4.55
CA VAL A 97 -1.83 14.37 -4.00
C VAL A 97 -1.76 15.87 -4.28
N GLY A 98 -2.01 16.27 -5.54
CA GLY A 98 -1.99 17.68 -5.95
C GLY A 98 -3.09 18.50 -5.27
N ARG A 99 -4.29 17.93 -5.11
CA ARG A 99 -5.44 18.56 -4.46
C ARG A 99 -5.20 18.82 -2.97
N PHE A 100 -4.56 17.89 -2.25
CA PHE A 100 -4.30 18.00 -0.81
C PHE A 100 -2.99 18.71 -0.47
N GLY A 101 -2.56 19.66 -1.30
CA GLY A 101 -1.46 20.56 -0.98
C GLY A 101 -0.11 19.88 -0.80
N ASN A 102 0.15 18.76 -1.51
CA ASN A 102 1.42 18.05 -1.47
C ASN A 102 1.79 17.42 -0.11
N ASN A 103 0.82 16.90 0.65
CA ASN A 103 1.10 16.11 1.86
C ASN A 103 2.10 14.97 1.56
N GLN A 104 3.29 15.02 2.17
CA GLN A 104 4.35 14.04 1.93
C GLN A 104 3.94 12.61 2.30
N ALA A 105 3.13 12.41 3.34
CA ALA A 105 2.65 11.08 3.71
C ALA A 105 1.75 10.47 2.63
N LEU A 106 0.90 11.31 2.02
CA LEU A 106 0.06 10.89 0.91
C LEU A 106 0.90 10.56 -0.33
N LYS A 107 1.94 11.36 -0.61
CA LYS A 107 2.90 11.06 -1.68
C LYS A 107 3.59 9.72 -1.47
N ASP A 108 4.14 9.50 -0.29
CA ASP A 108 4.85 8.26 0.04
C ASP A 108 3.92 7.02 -0.07
N LEU A 109 2.65 7.15 0.34
CA LEU A 109 1.64 6.10 0.14
C LEU A 109 1.37 5.89 -1.35
N VAL A 110 1.13 6.95 -2.11
CA VAL A 110 0.83 6.86 -3.55
C VAL A 110 2.00 6.30 -4.34
N GLU A 111 3.24 6.62 -3.97
CA GLU A 111 4.45 6.05 -4.57
C GLU A 111 4.51 4.53 -4.32
N THR A 112 4.25 4.10 -3.08
CA THR A 112 4.18 2.68 -2.72
C THR A 112 3.10 1.95 -3.54
N LEU A 113 1.87 2.48 -3.58
CA LEU A 113 0.75 1.87 -4.29
C LEU A 113 0.98 1.86 -5.80
N SER A 114 1.55 2.93 -6.36
CA SER A 114 1.85 3.02 -7.80
C SER A 114 2.91 2.00 -8.22
N ALA A 115 3.97 1.84 -7.42
CA ALA A 115 5.00 0.84 -7.66
C ALA A 115 4.45 -0.59 -7.55
N ALA A 116 3.55 -0.85 -6.59
CA ALA A 116 2.88 -2.13 -6.48
C ALA A 116 1.99 -2.42 -7.70
N ILE A 117 1.22 -1.42 -8.17
CA ILE A 117 0.39 -1.52 -9.37
C ILE A 117 1.20 -1.92 -10.60
N ASP A 118 2.40 -1.35 -10.77
CA ASP A 118 3.28 -1.65 -11.91
C ASP A 118 3.80 -3.10 -11.91
N LEU A 119 3.79 -3.78 -10.76
CA LEU A 119 4.27 -5.17 -10.62
C LEU A 119 3.17 -6.22 -10.83
N ILE A 120 1.89 -5.83 -10.82
CA ILE A 120 0.75 -6.75 -10.89
C ILE A 120 0.64 -7.38 -12.29
N GLY A 121 0.67 -6.57 -13.35
CA GLY A 121 0.43 -7.07 -14.71
C GLY A 121 -0.99 -7.60 -14.89
N ASP A 122 -1.13 -8.84 -15.38
CA ASP A 122 -2.39 -9.57 -15.51
C ASP A 122 -2.57 -10.66 -14.43
N ASP A 123 -1.68 -10.73 -13.45
CA ASP A 123 -1.65 -11.77 -12.42
C ASP A 123 -2.66 -11.46 -11.31
N VAL A 124 -3.58 -12.40 -11.10
CA VAL A 124 -4.69 -12.27 -10.14
C VAL A 124 -4.19 -12.38 -8.70
N GLU A 125 -3.21 -13.24 -8.43
CA GLU A 125 -2.67 -13.44 -7.09
C GLU A 125 -1.84 -12.24 -6.64
N ARG A 126 -1.09 -11.62 -7.57
CA ARG A 126 -0.44 -10.34 -7.31
C ARG A 126 -1.43 -9.24 -6.99
N PHE A 127 -2.56 -9.22 -7.70
CA PHE A 127 -3.61 -8.25 -7.43
C PHE A 127 -4.22 -8.45 -6.04
N HIS A 128 -4.54 -9.69 -5.65
CA HIS A 128 -5.02 -9.96 -4.29
C HIS A 128 -3.98 -9.59 -3.23
N SER A 129 -2.71 -9.96 -3.42
CA SER A 129 -1.61 -9.58 -2.53
C SER A 129 -1.48 -8.06 -2.38
N PHE A 130 -1.73 -7.30 -3.46
CA PHE A 130 -1.78 -5.84 -3.42
C PHE A 130 -2.98 -5.32 -2.60
N VAL A 131 -4.16 -5.92 -2.76
CA VAL A 131 -5.34 -5.56 -1.97
C VAL A 131 -5.08 -5.82 -0.48
N ASP A 132 -4.53 -6.99 -0.15
CA ASP A 132 -4.20 -7.38 1.23
C ASP A 132 -3.17 -6.44 1.85
N LEU A 133 -2.11 -6.10 1.11
CA LEU A 133 -1.12 -5.12 1.55
C LEU A 133 -1.80 -3.78 1.87
N PHE A 134 -2.68 -3.30 0.98
CA PHE A 134 -3.33 -2.00 1.18
C PHE A 134 -4.33 -2.03 2.35
N GLU A 135 -5.08 -3.12 2.50
CA GLU A 135 -5.96 -3.33 3.64
C GLU A 135 -5.18 -3.36 4.96
N ALA A 136 -4.06 -4.09 5.01
CA ALA A 136 -3.21 -4.16 6.18
C ALA A 136 -2.65 -2.78 6.56
N ILE A 137 -2.20 -1.98 5.58
CA ILE A 137 -1.74 -0.60 5.82
C ILE A 137 -2.85 0.24 6.46
N LEU A 138 -4.08 0.16 5.92
CA LEU A 138 -5.24 0.87 6.48
C LEU A 138 -5.59 0.39 7.89
N ALA A 139 -5.53 -0.92 8.14
CA ALA A 139 -5.80 -1.52 9.44
C ALA A 139 -4.78 -1.04 10.49
N TYR A 140 -3.48 -1.08 10.18
CA TYR A 140 -2.44 -0.59 11.09
C TYR A 140 -2.52 0.92 11.30
N HIS A 141 -2.79 1.71 10.25
CA HIS A 141 -3.03 3.16 10.42
C HIS A 141 -4.15 3.44 11.44
N ARG A 142 -5.26 2.69 11.37
CA ARG A 142 -6.34 2.79 12.37
C ARG A 142 -5.91 2.31 13.75
N PHE A 143 -5.20 1.19 13.83
CA PHE A 143 -4.67 0.67 15.10
C PHE A 143 -3.83 1.71 15.83
N TYR A 144 -3.00 2.47 15.11
CA TYR A 144 -2.20 3.56 15.68
C TYR A 144 -2.97 4.85 15.98
N GLY A 145 -4.30 4.83 15.88
CA GLY A 145 -5.17 5.95 16.25
C GLY A 145 -5.54 6.86 15.07
N GLY A 146 -5.38 6.40 13.83
CA GLY A 146 -5.95 7.07 12.66
C GLY A 146 -7.47 7.22 12.79
N ARG A 147 -7.96 8.45 12.92
CA ARG A 147 -9.40 8.74 13.01
C ARG A 147 -10.00 9.04 11.63
N ALA A 148 -11.29 8.72 11.49
CA ALA A 148 -12.09 9.28 10.41
C ALA A 148 -12.39 10.74 10.79
N ASN A 149 -11.71 11.68 10.13
CA ASN A 149 -12.21 13.04 10.03
C ASN A 149 -13.09 13.11 8.80
#